data_AF-A0A4Y2IVM0-F1
#
_entry.id   AF-A0A4Y2IVM0-F1
#
_cell.length_a   1.000
_cell.length_b   1.000
_cell.length_c   1.000
_cell.angle_alpha   90.00
_cell.angle_beta   90.00
_cell.angle_gamma   90.00
#
_symmetry.space_group_name_H-M   'P 1'
#
loop_
_entity.id
_entity.type
_entity.pdbx_description
1 polymer ?
#
loop_
_entity_poly.entity_id
_entity_poly.type
_entity_poly.pdbx_seq_one_letter_code
_entity_poly.pdbx_strand_id
1 'polypeptide(L)'
;MIRRGGQHDLVHLKWPPRSPDLNPCDFHTLRYIKERAALNMAMRVAATNAKDKGILVTMMCPGWVKTDMGGRDRGVLEPEESIAAVINTLSTLDETHHGVFMDREGIPYPFQENPAGQSANSFLMV
;
A
#
# COMPACT_ATOMS: atom_id res chain seq x y z
N MET A 1 -21.25 18.78 17.53
CA MET A 1 -21.97 17.77 18.34
C MET A 1 -21.18 16.46 18.23
N ILE A 2 -20.40 16.10 19.26
CA ILE A 2 -19.50 14.93 19.26
C ILE A 2 -20.30 13.73 19.76
N ARG A 3 -20.52 12.73 18.91
CA ARG A 3 -21.10 11.44 19.31
C ARG A 3 -19.99 10.39 19.32
N ARG A 4 -19.78 9.74 20.47
CA ARG A 4 -18.89 8.57 20.59
C ARG A 4 -19.53 7.41 19.82
N GLY A 5 -18.97 7.05 18.68
CA GLY A 5 -19.17 5.74 18.06
C GLY A 5 -18.22 4.74 18.71
N GLY A 6 -18.77 3.72 19.36
CA GLY A 6 -18.03 2.71 20.09
C GLY A 6 -17.44 1.61 19.20
N GLN A 7 -16.46 0.92 19.78
CA GLN A 7 -15.76 -0.30 19.36
C GLN A 7 -14.71 -0.14 18.25
N HIS A 8 -13.50 0.17 18.70
CA HIS A 8 -12.21 -0.30 18.17
C HIS A 8 -12.13 -0.47 16.65
N ASP A 9 -12.09 0.64 15.91
CA ASP A 9 -11.51 0.67 14.57
C ASP A 9 -9.99 0.46 14.69
N LEU A 10 -9.59 -0.77 15.03
CA LEU A 10 -8.24 -1.25 14.79
C LEU A 10 -8.12 -1.35 13.27
N VAL A 11 -7.54 -0.31 12.66
CA VAL A 11 -7.00 -0.41 11.30
C VAL A 11 -5.92 -1.48 11.35
N HIS A 12 -6.32 -2.72 11.11
CA HIS A 12 -5.40 -3.82 10.85
C HIS A 12 -4.71 -3.48 9.53
N LEU A 13 -3.60 -2.75 9.62
CA LEU A 13 -2.62 -2.63 8.55
C LEU A 13 -2.04 -4.03 8.34
N LYS A 14 -2.77 -4.86 7.58
CA LYS A 14 -2.30 -6.17 7.14
C LYS A 14 -1.14 -5.90 6.21
N TRP A 15 0.05 -6.04 6.77
CA TRP A 15 1.31 -5.88 6.06
C TRP A 15 1.38 -6.91 4.93
N PRO A 16 1.89 -6.55 3.73
CA PRO A 16 1.96 -7.49 2.63
C PRO A 16 2.77 -8.72 3.04
N PRO A 17 2.26 -9.94 2.77
CA PRO A 17 2.84 -11.20 3.23
C PRO A 17 4.27 -11.45 2.70
N ARG A 18 4.73 -10.67 1.72
CA ARG A 18 6.06 -10.81 1.08
C ARG A 18 7.18 -10.02 1.76
N SER A 19 6.94 -9.39 2.91
CA SER A 19 7.99 -8.71 3.72
C SER A 19 7.93 -9.13 5.21
N PRO A 20 8.22 -10.41 5.53
CA PRO A 20 7.91 -11.04 6.82
C PRO A 20 8.73 -10.60 8.05
N ASP A 21 9.86 -9.89 7.93
CA ASP A 21 10.81 -9.80 9.07
C ASP A 21 10.92 -8.42 9.77
N LEU A 22 9.88 -7.59 9.69
CA LEU A 22 9.83 -6.35 10.47
C LEU A 22 9.32 -6.65 11.89
N ASN A 23 10.23 -6.92 12.82
CA ASN A 23 9.87 -7.02 14.23
C ASN A 23 9.26 -5.67 14.70
N PRO A 24 8.02 -5.65 15.22
CA PRO A 24 7.29 -4.40 15.52
C PRO A 24 7.90 -3.57 16.66
N CYS A 25 8.89 -4.11 17.37
CA CYS A 25 9.43 -3.51 18.60
C CYS A 25 10.54 -2.48 18.36
N ASP A 26 11.01 -2.30 17.12
CA ASP A 26 12.04 -1.32 16.81
C ASP A 26 11.40 0.02 16.40
N PHE A 27 11.70 1.10 17.11
CA PHE A 27 11.22 2.46 16.80
C PHE A 27 11.49 2.90 15.35
N HIS A 28 12.58 2.39 14.75
CA HIS A 28 12.93 2.64 13.36
C HIS A 28 11.93 1.99 12.39
N THR A 29 11.55 0.75 12.67
CA THR A 29 10.54 -0.02 11.93
C THR A 29 9.16 0.62 12.04
N LEU A 30 8.75 1.05 13.24
CA LEU A 30 7.49 1.75 13.44
C LEU A 30 7.43 3.09 12.69
N ARG A 31 8.55 3.83 12.63
CA ARG A 31 8.62 5.08 11.86
C ARG A 31 8.41 4.81 10.37
N TYR A 32 9.12 3.83 9.82
CA TYR A 32 8.97 3.44 8.42
C TYR A 32 7.53 3.01 8.09
N ILE A 33 6.93 2.14 8.91
CA ILE A 33 5.55 1.67 8.72
C ILE A 33 4.57 2.85 8.76
N LYS A 34 4.69 3.73 9.75
CA LYS A 34 3.84 4.93 9.87
C LYS A 34 3.98 5.83 8.65
N GLU A 35 5.20 6.08 8.20
CA GLU A 35 5.46 6.92 7.03
C GLU A 35 4.86 6.30 5.76
N ARG A 36 5.01 5.00 5.52
CA ARG A 36 4.44 4.32 4.35
C ARG A 36 2.90 4.27 4.39
N ALA A 37 2.32 4.03 5.57
CA ALA A 37 0.86 4.08 5.74
C ALA A 37 0.31 5.49 5.50
N ALA A 38 0.94 6.52 6.07
CA ALA A 38 0.54 7.91 5.88
C ALA A 38 0.69 8.34 4.42
N LEU A 39 1.80 7.98 3.76
CA LEU A 39 2.02 8.26 2.35
C LEU A 39 0.94 7.63 1.47
N ASN A 40 0.62 6.35 1.68
CA ASN A 40 -0.40 5.67 0.89
C ASN A 40 -1.78 6.34 1.05
N MET A 41 -2.16 6.75 2.26
CA MET A 41 -3.40 7.47 2.47
C MET A 41 -3.40 8.86 1.82
N ALA A 42 -2.28 9.59 1.91
CA ALA A 42 -2.13 10.88 1.25
C ALA A 42 -2.26 10.77 -0.28
N MET A 43 -1.65 9.73 -0.87
CA MET A 43 -1.72 9.48 -2.31
C MET A 43 -3.12 9.07 -2.78
N ARG A 44 -3.90 8.35 -1.95
CA ARG A 44 -5.33 8.09 -2.25
C ARG A 44 -6.16 9.37 -2.32
N VAL A 45 -5.96 10.28 -1.37
CA VAL A 45 -6.64 11.59 -1.39
C VAL A 45 -6.20 12.41 -2.60
N ALA A 46 -4.90 12.40 -2.91
CA ALA A 46 -4.37 13.04 -4.10
C ALA A 46 -4.99 12.46 -5.38
N ALA A 47 -5.16 11.14 -5.46
CA ALA A 47 -5.81 10.46 -6.58
C ALA A 47 -7.24 11.00 -6.79
N THR A 48 -8.03 11.15 -5.72
CA THR A 48 -9.39 11.72 -5.83
C THR A 48 -9.38 13.12 -6.45
N ASN A 49 -8.45 13.99 -6.04
CA ASN A 49 -8.34 15.35 -6.56
C ASN A 49 -7.73 15.43 -7.97
N ALA A 50 -7.01 14.40 -8.38
CA ALA A 50 -6.32 14.33 -9.67
C ALA A 50 -7.20 13.71 -10.78
N LYS A 51 -8.30 13.04 -10.40
CA LYS A 51 -9.18 12.31 -11.33
C LYS A 51 -9.70 13.19 -12.47
N ASP A 52 -10.23 14.37 -12.14
CA ASP A 52 -10.81 15.28 -13.14
C ASP A 52 -9.76 15.96 -14.03
N LYS A 53 -8.47 15.79 -13.71
CA LYS A 53 -7.33 16.32 -14.48
C LYS A 53 -6.74 15.29 -15.44
N GLY A 54 -7.30 14.08 -15.50
CA GLY A 54 -6.78 12.99 -16.34
C GLY A 54 -5.42 12.44 -15.88
N ILE A 55 -5.07 12.60 -14.60
CA ILE A 55 -3.82 12.10 -14.03
C ILE A 55 -4.09 10.80 -13.27
N LEU A 56 -3.52 9.70 -13.75
CA LEU A 56 -3.56 8.41 -13.07
C LEU A 56 -2.58 8.40 -11.88
N VAL A 57 -3.10 8.07 -10.70
CA VAL A 57 -2.32 7.95 -9.47
C VAL A 57 -2.49 6.55 -8.91
N THR A 58 -1.40 5.84 -8.68
CA THR A 58 -1.41 4.50 -8.09
C THR A 58 -0.26 4.34 -7.10
N MET A 59 -0.38 3.40 -6.16
CA MET A 59 0.66 3.08 -5.18
C MET A 59 1.11 1.64 -5.40
N MET A 60 2.42 1.40 -5.39
CA MET A 60 2.97 0.08 -5.67
C MET A 60 3.98 -0.35 -4.62
N CYS A 61 3.89 -1.62 -4.20
CA CYS A 61 4.88 -2.28 -3.36
C CYS A 61 5.85 -3.08 -4.26
N PRO A 62 7.16 -2.75 -4.27
CA PRO A 62 8.16 -3.45 -5.09
C PRO A 62 8.52 -4.86 -4.56
N GLY A 63 7.93 -5.28 -3.44
CA GLY A 63 8.32 -6.49 -2.72
C GLY A 63 9.55 -6.28 -1.82
N TRP A 64 10.09 -7.37 -1.28
CA TRP A 64 11.24 -7.32 -0.38
C TRP A 64 12.54 -7.64 -1.12
N VAL A 65 13.22 -6.55 -1.51
CA VAL A 65 14.37 -6.57 -2.42
C VAL A 65 15.69 -6.55 -1.66
N LYS A 66 16.69 -7.30 -2.14
CA LYS A 66 18.07 -7.32 -1.62
C LYS A 66 18.78 -6.00 -1.87
N THR A 67 18.47 -5.01 -1.04
CA THR A 67 19.08 -3.68 -1.04
C THR A 67 19.61 -3.38 0.35
N ASP A 68 20.34 -2.28 0.53
CA ASP A 68 20.79 -1.86 1.86
C ASP A 68 19.61 -1.63 2.83
N MET A 69 18.46 -1.16 2.31
CA MET A 69 17.23 -0.98 3.09
C MET A 69 16.48 -2.30 3.36
N GLY A 70 16.47 -3.22 2.39
CA GLY A 70 15.82 -4.53 2.53
C GLY A 70 16.68 -5.57 3.25
N GLY A 71 17.97 -5.29 3.46
CA GLY A 71 18.96 -6.27 3.92
C GLY A 71 19.40 -7.18 2.77
N ARG A 72 20.70 -7.14 2.44
CA ARG A 72 21.28 -7.93 1.33
C ARG A 72 21.09 -9.44 1.51
N ASP A 73 21.05 -9.91 2.76
CA ASP A 73 20.91 -11.33 3.10
C ASP A 73 19.47 -11.78 3.40
N ARG A 74 18.53 -10.82 3.51
CA ARG A 74 17.14 -11.10 3.91
C ARG A 74 16.11 -10.85 2.82
N GLY A 75 16.43 -9.98 1.85
CA GLY A 75 15.58 -9.78 0.68
C GLY A 75 15.37 -11.08 -0.09
N VAL A 76 14.14 -11.31 -0.54
CA VAL A 76 13.76 -12.50 -1.31
C VAL A 76 13.82 -12.28 -2.82
N LEU A 77 13.94 -11.02 -3.26
CA LEU A 77 14.00 -10.62 -4.67
C LEU A 77 15.32 -9.92 -5.00
N GLU A 78 15.86 -10.19 -6.18
CA GLU A 78 16.94 -9.36 -6.73
C GLU A 78 16.40 -7.99 -7.20
N PRO A 79 17.20 -6.91 -7.14
CA PRO A 79 16.79 -5.59 -7.62
C PRO A 79 16.27 -5.58 -9.06
N GLU A 80 16.94 -6.32 -9.95
CA GLU A 80 16.61 -6.42 -11.37
C GLU A 80 15.26 -7.10 -11.57
N GLU A 81 14.96 -8.14 -10.81
CA GLU A 81 13.68 -8.86 -10.86
C GLU A 81 12.51 -8.01 -10.35
N SER A 82 12.75 -7.22 -9.30
CA SER A 82 11.76 -6.30 -8.76
C SER A 82 11.41 -5.21 -9.77
N ILE A 83 12.41 -4.50 -10.29
CA ILE A 83 12.16 -3.38 -11.19
C ILE A 83 11.61 -3.81 -12.55
N ALA A 84 12.04 -4.97 -13.07
CA ALA A 84 11.50 -5.51 -14.32
C ALA A 84 9.99 -5.78 -14.20
N ALA A 85 9.54 -6.36 -13.08
CA ALA A 85 8.12 -6.59 -12.83
C ALA A 85 7.35 -5.26 -12.72
N VAL A 86 7.88 -4.28 -11.97
CA VAL A 86 7.28 -2.94 -11.85
C VAL A 86 7.11 -2.29 -13.23
N ILE A 87 8.16 -2.29 -14.07
CA ILE A 87 8.09 -1.70 -15.42
C ILE A 87 7.04 -2.41 -16.28
N ASN A 88 6.98 -3.74 -16.21
CA ASN A 88 5.96 -4.50 -16.94
C ASN A 88 4.54 -4.10 -16.48
N THR A 89 4.29 -4.01 -15.18
CA THR A 89 2.98 -3.59 -14.66
C THR A 89 2.65 -2.13 -14.99
N LEU A 90 3.64 -1.23 -15.01
CA LEU A 90 3.42 0.16 -15.43
C LEU A 90 2.86 0.27 -16.85
N SER A 91 3.27 -0.64 -17.75
CA SER A 91 2.78 -0.66 -19.13
C SER A 91 1.32 -1.13 -19.27
N THR A 92 0.77 -1.78 -18.25
CA THR A 92 -0.60 -2.31 -18.25
C THR A 92 -1.58 -1.46 -17.46
N LEU A 93 -1.14 -0.31 -16.93
CA LEU A 93 -1.99 0.53 -16.09
C LEU A 93 -3.05 1.27 -16.89
N ASP A 94 -4.24 1.32 -16.31
CA ASP A 94 -5.40 2.02 -16.83
C ASP A 94 -6.18 2.71 -15.69
N GLU A 95 -7.32 3.31 -16.02
CA GLU A 95 -8.18 4.01 -15.05
C GLU A 95 -8.68 3.13 -13.89
N THR A 96 -8.75 1.80 -14.06
CA THR A 96 -9.20 0.88 -13.01
C THR A 96 -8.19 0.78 -11.87
N HIS A 97 -6.94 1.17 -12.12
CA HIS A 97 -5.84 1.16 -11.15
C HIS A 97 -5.74 2.46 -10.33
N HIS A 98 -6.64 3.42 -10.58
CA HIS A 98 -6.61 4.73 -9.95
C HIS A 98 -6.92 4.66 -8.45
N GLY A 99 -6.01 5.18 -7.62
CA GLY A 99 -6.10 5.15 -6.16
C GLY A 99 -5.90 3.77 -5.53
N VAL A 100 -5.50 2.77 -6.32
CA VAL A 100 -5.27 1.39 -5.86
C VAL A 100 -3.84 1.24 -5.32
N PHE A 101 -3.68 0.44 -4.26
CA PHE A 101 -2.39 -0.05 -3.80
C PHE A 101 -2.24 -1.49 -4.25
N MET A 102 -1.12 -1.82 -4.89
CA MET A 102 -0.88 -3.13 -5.49
C MET A 102 0.57 -3.55 -5.33
N ASP A 103 0.85 -4.82 -5.62
CA ASP A 103 2.23 -5.30 -5.75
C ASP A 103 2.83 -5.01 -7.13
N ARG A 104 4.11 -5.36 -7.29
CA ARG A 104 4.87 -5.25 -8.53
C ARG A 104 4.33 -6.13 -9.67
N GLU A 105 3.39 -7.04 -9.39
CA GLU A 105 2.72 -7.88 -10.37
C GLU A 105 1.32 -7.35 -10.74
N GLY A 106 0.91 -6.21 -10.16
CA GLY A 106 -0.40 -5.60 -10.39
C GLY A 106 -1.53 -6.20 -9.55
N ILE A 107 -1.21 -7.04 -8.56
CA ILE A 107 -2.21 -7.64 -7.67
C ILE A 107 -2.58 -6.61 -6.58
N PRO A 108 -3.86 -6.20 -6.48
CA PRO A 108 -4.28 -5.18 -5.53
C PRO A 108 -4.26 -5.69 -4.08
N TYR A 109 -3.82 -4.84 -3.17
CA TYR A 109 -3.91 -5.02 -1.73
C TYR A 109 -5.12 -4.24 -1.18
N PRO A 110 -5.94 -4.86 -0.30
CA PRO A 110 -7.04 -4.15 0.34
C PRO A 110 -6.49 -3.14 1.37
N PHE A 111 -7.03 -1.91 1.34
CA PHE A 111 -6.76 -0.92 2.39
C PHE A 111 -7.56 -1.16 3.67
N GLN A 112 -8.68 -1.89 3.56
CA GLN A 112 -9.51 -2.39 4.65
C GLN A 112 -10.07 -3.74 4.20
N GLU A 113 -9.89 -4.80 4.99
CA GLU A 113 -10.76 -5.97 4.90
C GLU A 113 -12.01 -5.68 5.74
N ASN A 114 -13.17 -5.59 5.09
CA ASN A 114 -14.43 -5.69 5.83
C ASN A 114 -14.54 -7.14 6.34
N PRO A 115 -14.95 -7.42 7.59
CA PRO A 115 -15.16 -8.80 8.09
C PRO A 115 -16.09 -9.69 7.24
N ALA A 116 -16.74 -9.14 6.20
CA ALA A 116 -17.53 -9.85 5.21
C ALA A 116 -16.82 -10.18 3.86
N GLY A 117 -15.51 -9.93 3.72
CA GLY A 117 -14.73 -10.38 2.55
C GLY A 117 -15.04 -9.64 1.24
N GLN A 118 -15.62 -8.44 1.29
CA GLN A 118 -15.83 -7.58 0.12
C GLN A 118 -14.91 -6.35 0.18
N SER A 119 -14.17 -6.08 -0.90
CA SER A 119 -13.35 -4.87 -1.04
C SER A 119 -14.26 -3.65 -1.20
N ALA A 120 -14.52 -2.95 -0.11
CA ALA A 120 -15.35 -1.75 -0.13
C ALA A 120 -14.54 -0.53 -0.61
N ASN A 121 -14.83 -0.04 -1.81
CA ASN A 121 -14.46 1.29 -2.29
C ASN A 121 -15.41 2.35 -1.72
N SER A 122 -15.52 2.44 -0.39
CA SER A 122 -16.36 3.46 0.26
C SER A 122 -15.50 4.60 0.82
N PHE A 123 -15.51 5.71 0.08
CA PHE A 123 -15.15 7.05 0.56
C PHE A 123 -16.20 7.45 1.60
N LEU A 124 -15.83 7.55 2.88
CA LEU A 124 -16.64 8.26 3.88
C LEU A 124 -15.84 9.48 4.33
N MET A 125 -16.28 10.63 3.81
CA MET A 125 -15.88 11.96 4.21
C MET A 125 -16.48 12.22 5.60
N VAL A 126 -15.62 12.36 6.62
CA VAL A 126 -15.93 13.07 7.88
C VAL A 126 -14.67 13.76 8.38
#